data_AF-A0AA38UKS6-F1
#
_entry.id   AF-A0AA38UKS6-F1
#
_cell.length_a   1.000
_cell.length_b   1.000
_cell.length_c   1.000
_cell.angle_alpha   90.00
_cell.angle_beta   90.00
_cell.angle_gamma   90.00
#
_symmetry.space_group_name_H-M   'P 1'
#
loop_
_entity.id
_entity.type
_entity.pdbx_description
1 polymer ?
#
loop_
_entity_poly.entity_id
_entity_poly.type
_entity_poly.pdbx_seq_one_letter_code
_entity_poly.pdbx_strand_id
1 'polypeptide(L)'
;MDDTWHKRKKKPKKPKPIPPSPKPLDSYDPLNIDADFETLSSSFPPSLSDVKVIAVDRLPMDPIPGVYTLKADFLHPQTEDMIHALIQNDTSDSSQFVSLSAPDPLKVDVVLSDIAPNITGVSTVDSEANFQVAEAVFQFAYVHLRTAGEIGRSRGGVLLLKHFAHPRVDRFRREVLERYFKDVIYTKPCASRQESKEGYFLCRGFSPREFR
;
A
#
# COMPACT_ATOMS: atom_id res chain seq x y z
N MET A 1 -79.66 -18.08 -45.26
CA MET A 1 -78.59 -18.54 -44.35
C MET A 1 -77.34 -17.81 -44.81
N ASP A 2 -77.15 -16.59 -44.30
CA ASP A 2 -76.07 -15.69 -44.69
C ASP A 2 -75.17 -15.47 -43.47
N ASP A 3 -73.99 -16.09 -43.49
CA ASP A 3 -72.94 -15.93 -42.48
C ASP A 3 -71.99 -14.81 -42.88
N THR A 4 -72.29 -13.59 -42.43
CA THR A 4 -71.40 -12.43 -42.51
C THR A 4 -70.25 -12.53 -41.50
N TRP A 5 -69.06 -12.80 -42.03
CA TRP A 5 -67.76 -12.84 -41.36
C TRP A 5 -67.31 -11.44 -40.86
N HIS A 6 -67.28 -11.22 -39.55
CA HIS A 6 -66.73 -9.99 -38.94
C HIS A 6 -65.19 -10.01 -38.90
N LYS A 7 -64.56 -9.13 -39.69
CA LYS A 7 -63.12 -8.81 -39.62
C LYS A 7 -62.75 -8.19 -38.27
N ARG A 8 -62.09 -8.95 -37.38
CA ARG A 8 -61.41 -8.41 -36.18
C ARG A 8 -60.16 -7.61 -36.58
N LYS A 9 -60.14 -6.30 -36.28
CA LYS A 9 -58.97 -5.42 -36.43
C LYS A 9 -57.85 -5.83 -35.45
N LYS A 10 -56.65 -6.15 -35.97
CA LYS A 10 -55.45 -6.42 -35.15
C LYS A 10 -54.95 -5.11 -34.54
N LYS A 11 -54.81 -5.06 -33.20
CA LYS A 11 -54.18 -3.93 -32.50
C LYS A 11 -52.67 -3.88 -32.81
N PRO A 12 -52.05 -2.70 -32.97
CA PRO A 12 -50.61 -2.59 -33.20
C PRO A 12 -49.82 -3.07 -31.97
N LYS A 13 -48.79 -3.88 -32.21
CA LYS A 13 -47.86 -4.33 -31.17
C LYS A 13 -47.01 -3.15 -30.71
N LYS A 14 -46.98 -2.88 -29.40
CA LYS A 14 -46.06 -1.90 -28.80
C LYS A 14 -44.61 -2.32 -29.10
N PRO A 15 -43.71 -1.38 -29.45
CA PRO A 15 -42.29 -1.70 -29.64
C PRO A 15 -41.70 -2.18 -28.31
N LYS A 16 -40.84 -3.20 -28.38
CA LYS A 16 -40.10 -3.69 -27.21
C LYS A 16 -39.12 -2.59 -26.75
N PRO A 17 -38.95 -2.38 -25.43
CA PRO A 17 -37.97 -1.42 -24.93
C PRO A 17 -36.58 -1.83 -25.40
N ILE A 18 -35.85 -0.85 -25.93
CA ILE A 18 -34.44 -0.98 -26.32
C ILE A 18 -33.66 -1.23 -25.02
N PRO A 19 -32.86 -2.30 -24.91
CA PRO A 19 -32.01 -2.49 -23.74
C PRO A 19 -31.08 -1.29 -23.59
N PRO A 20 -30.81 -0.82 -22.36
CA PRO A 20 -29.90 0.30 -22.15
C PRO A 20 -28.55 -0.02 -22.81
N SER A 21 -27.97 0.97 -23.47
CA SER A 21 -26.60 0.87 -23.99
C SER A 21 -25.69 0.37 -22.87
N PRO A 22 -24.77 -0.58 -23.14
CA PRO A 22 -23.79 -0.97 -22.14
C PRO A 22 -23.10 0.30 -21.65
N LYS A 23 -23.05 0.47 -20.33
CA LYS A 23 -22.27 1.55 -19.74
C LYS A 23 -20.84 1.45 -20.29
N PRO A 24 -20.15 2.58 -20.52
CA PRO A 24 -18.72 2.55 -20.81
C PRO A 24 -18.05 1.61 -19.82
N LEU A 25 -17.05 0.87 -20.28
CA LEU A 25 -16.30 -0.04 -19.44
C LEU A 25 -15.59 0.79 -18.36
N ASP A 26 -16.32 1.12 -17.28
CA ASP A 26 -15.79 1.77 -16.11
C ASP A 26 -14.74 0.83 -15.55
N SER A 27 -13.53 1.36 -15.50
CA SER A 27 -12.33 0.83 -14.87
C SER A 27 -12.59 -0.41 -14.01
N TYR A 28 -12.13 -1.56 -14.47
CA TYR A 28 -11.97 -2.71 -13.58
C TYR A 28 -10.86 -2.35 -12.60
N ASP A 29 -11.22 -1.74 -11.47
CA ASP A 29 -10.37 -1.47 -10.31
C ASP A 29 -10.54 -2.62 -9.31
N PRO A 30 -9.70 -3.68 -9.39
CA PRO A 30 -9.78 -4.82 -8.47
C PRO A 30 -9.35 -4.46 -7.03
N LEU A 31 -8.86 -3.24 -6.80
CA LEU A 31 -8.38 -2.79 -5.50
C LEU A 31 -9.36 -1.82 -4.81
N ASN A 32 -10.38 -1.33 -5.53
CA ASN A 32 -11.39 -0.38 -5.04
C ASN A 32 -10.75 0.81 -4.30
N ILE A 33 -9.65 1.34 -4.85
CA ILE A 33 -8.88 2.43 -4.25
C ILE A 33 -9.62 3.76 -4.45
N ASP A 34 -10.34 3.90 -5.57
CA ASP A 34 -10.99 5.16 -5.95
C ASP A 34 -12.26 5.46 -5.12
N ALA A 35 -12.96 4.43 -4.66
CA ALA A 35 -14.16 4.61 -3.80
C ALA A 35 -13.80 5.24 -2.44
N ASP A 36 -12.62 4.95 -1.92
CA ASP A 36 -12.11 5.56 -0.70
C ASP A 36 -11.60 6.99 -0.97
N PHE A 37 -11.08 7.29 -2.16
CA PHE A 37 -10.59 8.62 -2.54
C PHE A 37 -11.72 9.65 -2.67
N GLU A 38 -12.85 9.29 -3.30
CA GLU A 38 -14.02 10.20 -3.38
C GLU A 38 -14.65 10.43 -2.01
N THR A 39 -14.68 9.41 -1.14
CA THR A 39 -15.23 9.56 0.22
C THR A 39 -14.30 10.40 1.11
N LEU A 40 -12.98 10.27 0.95
CA LEU A 40 -11.96 11.11 1.60
C LEU A 40 -11.94 12.56 1.09
N SER A 41 -12.55 12.86 -0.07
CA SER A 41 -12.66 14.22 -0.58
C SER A 41 -13.65 15.09 0.21
N SER A 42 -14.57 14.46 0.97
CA SER A 42 -15.61 15.16 1.73
C SER A 42 -15.14 15.69 3.09
N SER A 43 -14.01 15.18 3.58
CA SER A 43 -13.25 15.76 4.70
C SER A 43 -11.89 16.15 4.13
N PHE A 44 -11.70 17.44 3.81
CA PHE A 44 -10.47 18.00 3.19
C PHE A 44 -9.25 17.08 3.41
N PRO A 45 -8.75 16.39 2.37
CA PRO A 45 -7.48 15.68 2.51
C PRO A 45 -6.43 16.70 2.97
N PRO A 46 -5.41 16.27 3.74
CA PRO A 46 -4.26 17.12 4.01
C PRO A 46 -3.84 17.76 2.69
N SER A 47 -3.56 19.06 2.73
CA SER A 47 -3.04 19.73 1.54
C SER A 47 -1.80 18.94 1.08
N LEU A 48 -1.51 18.84 -0.22
CA LEU A 48 -0.30 18.13 -0.68
C LEU A 48 0.99 18.68 -0.03
N SER A 49 0.94 19.90 0.53
CA SER A 49 1.98 20.51 1.36
C SER A 49 2.21 19.85 2.72
N ASP A 50 1.29 19.02 3.22
CA ASP A 50 1.38 18.35 4.53
C ASP A 50 1.89 16.90 4.42
N VAL A 51 2.15 16.40 3.21
CA VAL A 51 2.63 15.03 2.98
C VAL A 51 4.13 15.04 2.75
N LYS A 52 4.86 14.40 3.65
CA LYS A 52 6.30 14.16 3.50
C LYS A 52 6.55 12.79 2.88
N VAL A 53 7.29 12.77 1.78
CA VAL A 53 7.73 11.51 1.13
C VAL A 53 9.25 11.42 1.21
N ILE A 54 9.74 10.30 1.76
CA ILE A 54 11.18 9.98 1.80
C ILE A 54 11.39 8.74 0.95
N ALA A 55 12.24 8.85 -0.07
CA ALA A 55 12.60 7.76 -0.96
C ALA A 55 14.06 7.38 -0.74
N VAL A 56 14.33 6.10 -0.47
CA VAL A 56 15.68 5.57 -0.24
C VAL A 56 16.02 4.57 -1.33
N ASP A 57 17.12 4.80 -2.03
CA ASP A 57 17.62 3.86 -3.04
C ASP A 57 19.16 3.82 -3.02
N ARG A 58 19.74 2.68 -3.35
CA ARG A 58 21.19 2.52 -3.46
C ARG A 58 21.75 3.27 -4.68
N LEU A 59 20.95 3.36 -5.73
CA LEU A 59 21.28 4.04 -6.98
C LEU A 59 20.82 5.50 -6.92
N PRO A 60 21.50 6.40 -7.65
CA PRO A 60 21.02 7.77 -7.79
C PRO A 60 19.65 7.79 -8.47
N MET A 61 18.74 8.61 -7.96
CA MET A 61 17.46 8.93 -8.60
C MET A 61 17.46 10.40 -9.03
N ASP A 62 16.80 10.69 -10.13
CA ASP A 62 16.52 12.08 -10.50
C ASP A 62 15.61 12.71 -9.44
N PRO A 63 15.81 14.00 -9.10
CA PRO A 63 15.02 14.65 -8.06
C PRO A 63 13.55 14.73 -8.48
N ILE A 64 12.67 14.24 -7.61
CA ILE A 64 11.22 14.33 -7.78
C ILE A 64 10.70 15.45 -6.87
N PRO A 65 9.96 16.44 -7.39
CA PRO A 65 9.40 17.52 -6.58
C PRO A 65 8.56 16.98 -5.41
N GLY A 66 8.83 17.45 -4.19
CA GLY A 66 8.13 17.02 -2.98
C GLY A 66 8.63 15.70 -2.37
N VAL A 67 9.67 15.07 -2.94
CA VAL A 67 10.26 13.83 -2.42
C VAL A 67 11.68 14.08 -1.93
N TYR A 68 11.94 13.72 -0.68
CA TYR A 68 13.29 13.67 -0.12
C TYR A 68 13.97 12.38 -0.58
N THR A 69 14.92 12.48 -1.50
CA THR A 69 15.67 11.34 -2.01
C THR A 69 16.96 11.12 -1.22
N LEU A 70 17.16 9.93 -0.69
CA LEU A 70 18.37 9.51 0.00
C LEU A 70 19.05 8.39 -0.79
N LYS A 71 20.27 8.68 -1.27
CA LYS A 71 21.11 7.67 -1.92
C LYS A 71 21.87 6.87 -0.87
N ALA A 72 21.32 5.76 -0.42
CA ALA A 72 22.00 4.85 0.50
C ALA A 72 21.50 3.41 0.34
N ASP A 73 22.28 2.48 0.87
CA ASP A 73 21.85 1.09 0.99
C ASP A 73 20.94 0.96 2.21
N PHE A 74 19.69 0.53 2.00
CA PHE A 74 18.72 0.34 3.08
C PHE A 74 19.22 -0.60 4.19
N LEU A 75 20.03 -1.61 3.84
CA LEU A 75 20.56 -2.57 4.82
C LEU A 75 21.77 -2.02 5.60
N HIS A 76 22.29 -0.85 5.22
CA HIS A 76 23.42 -0.25 5.92
C HIS A 76 22.94 0.40 7.24
N PRO A 77 23.59 0.13 8.39
CA PRO A 77 23.13 0.60 9.70
C PRO A 77 22.91 2.11 9.80
N GLN A 78 23.75 2.91 9.13
CA GLN A 78 23.64 4.37 9.15
C GLN A 78 22.44 4.91 8.38
N THR A 79 21.83 4.12 7.48
CA THR A 79 20.72 4.58 6.65
C THR A 79 19.48 4.83 7.50
N GLU A 80 19.26 4.02 8.54
CA GLU A 80 18.16 4.21 9.48
C GLU A 80 18.28 5.56 10.21
N ASP A 81 19.48 5.90 10.70
CA ASP A 81 19.74 7.19 11.37
C ASP A 81 19.45 8.38 10.44
N MET A 82 19.82 8.25 9.15
CA MET A 82 19.54 9.30 8.16
C MET A 82 18.05 9.46 7.88
N ILE A 83 17.31 8.33 7.76
CA ILE A 83 15.86 8.36 7.59
C ILE A 83 15.20 8.98 8.83
N HIS A 84 15.65 8.59 10.02
CA HIS A 84 15.13 9.13 11.28
C HIS A 84 15.35 10.65 11.36
N ALA A 85 16.54 11.14 11.02
CA ALA A 85 16.81 12.59 10.98
C ALA A 85 15.86 13.33 10.03
N LEU A 86 15.59 12.77 8.83
CA LEU A 86 14.62 13.34 7.89
C LEU A 86 13.20 13.32 8.44
N ILE A 87 12.80 12.30 9.20
CA ILE A 87 11.49 12.25 9.85
C ILE A 87 11.36 13.34 10.93
N GLN A 88 12.42 13.64 11.71
CA GLN A 88 12.36 14.62 12.81
C GLN A 88 12.46 16.09 12.39
N ASN A 89 13.18 16.39 11.30
CA ASN A 89 13.53 17.77 10.91
C ASN A 89 12.34 18.66 10.43
N ASP A 90 11.08 18.22 10.56
CA ASP A 90 9.89 18.95 10.08
C ASP A 90 9.14 19.73 11.16
N THR A 91 9.69 19.87 12.37
CA THR A 91 9.16 20.84 13.32
C THR A 91 9.52 22.26 12.86
N SER A 92 8.64 22.83 12.04
CA SER A 92 8.67 24.21 11.54
C SER A 92 8.60 25.30 12.62
N ASP A 93 8.72 24.95 13.91
CA ASP A 93 9.00 25.89 14.99
C ASP A 93 10.48 25.81 15.35
N SER A 94 11.30 26.65 14.71
CA SER A 94 12.69 26.94 15.11
C SER A 94 12.80 27.66 16.47
N SER A 95 11.81 27.52 17.35
CA SER A 95 11.72 28.19 18.66
C SER A 95 11.24 27.29 19.80
N GLN A 96 11.40 25.96 19.71
CA GLN A 96 11.29 25.12 20.91
C GLN A 96 12.65 24.60 21.33
N PHE A 97 13.14 25.26 22.38
CA PHE A 97 13.99 24.71 23.42
C PHE A 97 13.81 23.19 23.54
N VAL A 98 14.89 22.43 23.42
CA VAL A 98 14.92 20.99 23.68
C VAL A 98 14.46 20.75 25.11
N SER A 99 13.17 20.54 25.29
CA SER A 99 12.63 20.02 26.53
C SER A 99 13.14 18.58 26.64
N LEU A 100 13.85 18.27 27.73
CA LEU A 100 14.36 16.93 28.08
C LEU A 100 13.24 15.92 28.39
N SER A 101 12.02 16.21 27.96
CA SER A 101 10.86 15.33 27.94
C SER A 101 10.46 15.19 26.47
N ALA A 102 11.24 14.42 25.72
CA ALA A 102 11.06 14.28 24.28
C ALA A 102 9.62 13.81 23.99
N PRO A 103 8.83 14.52 23.16
CA PRO A 103 7.65 13.93 22.56
C PRO A 103 8.07 12.66 21.81
N ASP A 104 7.21 11.65 21.79
CA ASP A 104 7.48 10.40 21.08
C ASP A 104 8.05 10.69 19.68
N PRO A 105 9.08 9.94 19.24
CA PRO A 105 9.72 10.23 17.96
C PRO A 105 8.66 10.24 16.85
N LEU A 106 8.68 11.29 16.02
CA LEU A 106 7.85 11.35 14.80
C LEU A 106 7.95 10.02 14.06
N LYS A 107 6.79 9.45 13.72
CA LYS A 107 6.61 8.15 13.05
C LYS A 107 5.95 8.33 11.69
N VAL A 108 6.18 7.37 10.79
CA VAL A 108 5.61 7.35 9.43
C VAL A 108 4.29 6.61 9.39
N ASP A 109 3.37 7.05 8.52
CA ASP A 109 2.06 6.43 8.37
C ASP A 109 2.09 5.20 7.43
N VAL A 110 3.03 5.20 6.47
CA VAL A 110 3.15 4.19 5.42
C VAL A 110 4.63 3.86 5.16
N VAL A 111 4.95 2.57 5.03
CA VAL A 111 6.23 2.06 4.52
C VAL A 111 5.96 1.24 3.26
N LEU A 112 6.64 1.57 2.17
CA LEU A 112 6.57 0.84 0.90
C LEU A 112 7.96 0.25 0.60
N SER A 113 8.01 -1.05 0.32
CA SER A 113 9.24 -1.72 -0.08
C SER A 113 9.05 -2.44 -1.40
N ASP A 114 9.89 -2.06 -2.37
CA ASP A 114 10.10 -2.78 -3.62
C ASP A 114 11.56 -3.30 -3.73
N ILE A 115 12.25 -3.43 -2.60
CA ILE A 115 13.68 -3.74 -2.56
C ILE A 115 13.91 -5.18 -3.01
N ALA A 116 14.89 -5.38 -3.90
CA ALA A 116 15.42 -6.68 -4.27
C ALA A 116 16.96 -6.64 -4.24
N PRO A 117 17.63 -7.64 -3.65
CA PRO A 117 19.08 -7.75 -3.64
C PRO A 117 19.63 -8.11 -5.02
N ASN A 118 20.93 -7.93 -5.20
CA ASN A 118 21.62 -8.40 -6.39
C ASN A 118 21.51 -9.93 -6.51
N ILE A 119 21.11 -10.41 -7.68
CA ILE A 119 20.98 -11.84 -7.98
C ILE A 119 22.36 -12.41 -8.32
N THR A 120 22.78 -13.43 -7.58
CA THR A 120 24.03 -14.18 -7.79
C THR A 120 23.88 -15.30 -8.82
N GLY A 121 22.64 -15.77 -9.05
CA GLY A 121 22.31 -16.92 -9.87
C GLY A 121 22.25 -18.23 -9.08
N VAL A 122 22.64 -18.22 -7.80
CA VAL A 122 22.51 -19.37 -6.91
C VAL A 122 21.19 -19.23 -6.15
N SER A 123 20.19 -20.01 -6.56
CA SER A 123 18.81 -19.88 -6.06
C SER A 123 18.67 -19.85 -4.55
N THR A 124 19.47 -20.63 -3.81
CA THR A 124 19.41 -20.67 -2.34
C THR A 124 19.91 -19.36 -1.73
N VAL A 125 21.07 -18.89 -2.18
CA VAL A 125 21.67 -17.61 -1.74
C VAL A 125 20.74 -16.44 -2.08
N ASP A 126 20.21 -16.42 -3.30
CA ASP A 126 19.31 -15.37 -3.75
C ASP A 126 18.01 -15.37 -2.96
N SER A 127 17.43 -16.55 -2.68
CA SER A 127 16.20 -16.66 -1.89
C SER A 127 16.40 -16.21 -0.44
N GLU A 128 17.57 -16.51 0.16
CA GLU A 128 17.90 -16.10 1.52
C GLU A 128 18.14 -14.60 1.61
N ALA A 129 18.88 -14.01 0.66
CA ALA A 129 19.10 -12.56 0.61
C ALA A 129 17.77 -11.80 0.47
N ASN A 130 16.84 -12.29 -0.36
CA ASN A 130 15.50 -11.71 -0.47
C ASN A 130 14.71 -11.79 0.83
N PHE A 131 14.83 -12.91 1.55
CA PHE A 131 14.16 -13.07 2.83
C PHE A 131 14.74 -12.14 3.90
N GLN A 132 16.07 -11.96 3.95
CA GLN A 132 16.73 -11.01 4.85
C GLN A 132 16.27 -9.56 4.60
N VAL A 133 16.11 -9.16 3.34
CA VAL A 133 15.53 -7.84 3.00
C VAL A 133 14.11 -7.71 3.56
N ALA A 134 13.28 -8.74 3.40
CA ALA A 134 11.91 -8.71 3.92
C ALA A 134 11.87 -8.59 5.46
N GLU A 135 12.76 -9.29 6.16
CA GLU A 135 12.93 -9.19 7.61
C GLU A 135 13.38 -7.80 8.04
N ALA A 136 14.40 -7.23 7.37
CA ALA A 136 14.92 -5.90 7.67
C ALA A 136 13.86 -4.80 7.47
N VAL A 137 13.08 -4.88 6.39
CA VAL A 137 11.99 -3.93 6.13
C VAL A 137 10.90 -4.03 7.19
N PHE A 138 10.54 -5.24 7.62
CA PHE A 138 9.59 -5.41 8.71
C PHE A 138 10.13 -4.84 10.03
N GLN A 139 11.41 -5.07 10.36
CA GLN A 139 12.04 -4.51 11.56
C GLN A 139 12.00 -2.97 11.54
N PHE A 140 12.34 -2.36 10.42
CA PHE A 140 12.22 -0.92 10.23
C PHE A 140 10.78 -0.45 10.44
N ALA A 141 9.82 -1.10 9.78
CA ALA A 141 8.40 -0.77 9.91
C ALA A 141 7.90 -0.92 11.36
N TYR A 142 8.35 -1.94 12.09
CA TYR A 142 7.97 -2.16 13.48
C TYR A 142 8.40 -1.00 14.40
N VAL A 143 9.57 -0.42 14.15
CA VAL A 143 10.09 0.72 14.93
C VAL A 143 9.41 2.02 14.52
N HIS A 144 9.31 2.27 13.20
CA HIS A 144 9.01 3.58 12.64
C HIS A 144 7.55 3.79 12.22
N LEU A 145 6.72 2.74 12.11
CA LEU A 145 5.31 2.91 11.77
C LEU A 145 4.52 3.46 12.95
N ARG A 146 3.70 4.45 12.63
CA ARG A 146 2.63 4.94 13.50
C ARG A 146 1.55 3.87 13.59
N THR A 147 1.02 3.68 14.78
CA THR A 147 -0.01 2.69 15.05
C THR A 147 -1.37 3.12 14.50
N ALA A 148 -2.24 2.14 14.25
CA ALA A 148 -3.62 2.38 13.85
C ALA A 148 -4.38 3.29 14.85
N GLY A 149 -4.06 3.16 16.14
CA GLY A 149 -4.66 3.98 17.21
C GLY A 149 -4.22 5.44 17.15
N GLU A 150 -2.91 5.69 16.99
CA GLU A 150 -2.35 7.03 16.83
C GLU A 150 -2.86 7.73 15.55
N ILE A 151 -3.08 6.98 14.47
CA ILE A 151 -3.67 7.50 13.22
C ILE A 151 -5.18 7.73 13.34
N GLY A 152 -5.86 7.06 14.28
CA GLY A 152 -7.32 7.11 14.41
C GLY A 152 -8.07 6.34 13.32
N ARG A 153 -7.40 5.45 12.57
CA ARG A 153 -8.01 4.61 11.51
C ARG A 153 -7.66 3.16 11.75
N SER A 154 -8.66 2.28 11.76
CA SER A 154 -8.44 0.85 12.09
C SER A 154 -7.53 0.09 11.09
N ARG A 155 -7.30 0.65 9.91
CA ARG A 155 -6.37 0.15 8.87
C ARG A 155 -5.14 1.06 8.68
N GLY A 156 -4.96 2.06 9.55
CA GLY A 156 -3.78 2.94 9.55
C GLY A 156 -2.52 2.20 9.99
N GLY A 157 -1.35 2.72 9.62
CA GLY A 157 -0.08 2.06 9.84
C GLY A 157 0.05 0.94 8.83
N VAL A 158 0.58 1.28 7.67
CA VAL A 158 0.54 0.41 6.49
C VAL A 158 1.96 0.03 6.08
N LEU A 159 2.18 -1.26 5.86
CA LEU A 159 3.38 -1.79 5.24
C LEU A 159 2.99 -2.51 3.95
N LEU A 160 3.54 -2.06 2.82
CA LEU A 160 3.54 -2.84 1.58
C LEU A 160 4.93 -3.46 1.40
N LEU A 161 5.00 -4.79 1.50
CA LEU A 161 6.26 -5.52 1.54
C LEU A 161 6.41 -6.42 0.31
N LYS A 162 7.35 -6.12 -0.57
CA LYS A 162 7.80 -7.07 -1.60
C LYS A 162 8.41 -8.30 -0.94
N HIS A 163 8.09 -9.46 -1.49
CA HIS A 163 8.72 -10.71 -1.14
C HIS A 163 8.85 -11.61 -2.38
N PHE A 164 9.69 -12.63 -2.26
CA PHE A 164 9.84 -13.69 -3.25
C PHE A 164 9.47 -15.03 -2.65
N ALA A 165 9.35 -16.06 -3.50
CA ALA A 165 9.14 -17.43 -3.03
C ALA A 165 10.31 -17.88 -2.13
N HIS A 166 10.00 -18.21 -0.88
CA HIS A 166 10.97 -18.70 0.10
C HIS A 166 10.28 -19.70 1.03
N PRO A 167 10.92 -20.82 1.45
CA PRO A 167 10.29 -21.83 2.31
C PRO A 167 9.72 -21.29 3.64
N ARG A 168 10.27 -20.17 4.14
CA ARG A 168 9.83 -19.51 5.37
C ARG A 168 8.78 -18.41 5.18
N VAL A 169 8.42 -18.05 3.95
CA VAL A 169 7.60 -16.85 3.70
C VAL A 169 6.19 -16.95 4.29
N ASP A 170 5.55 -18.12 4.19
CA ASP A 170 4.23 -18.35 4.77
C ASP A 170 4.26 -18.37 6.30
N ARG A 171 5.37 -18.86 6.89
CA ARG A 171 5.57 -18.83 8.33
C ARG A 171 5.78 -17.40 8.82
N PHE A 172 6.61 -16.62 8.12
CA PHE A 172 6.85 -15.21 8.40
C PHE A 172 5.54 -14.40 8.34
N ARG A 173 4.72 -14.61 7.31
CA ARG A 173 3.40 -13.99 7.22
C ARG A 173 2.54 -14.28 8.47
N ARG A 174 2.37 -15.55 8.84
CA ARG A 174 1.46 -15.95 9.92
C ARG A 174 1.97 -15.63 11.33
N GLU A 175 3.25 -15.87 11.59
CA GLU A 175 3.81 -15.73 12.95
C GLU A 175 4.32 -14.32 13.24
N VAL A 176 4.63 -13.55 12.20
CA VAL A 176 5.19 -12.19 12.33
C VAL A 176 4.18 -11.16 11.85
N LEU A 177 3.82 -11.15 10.56
CA LEU A 177 2.99 -10.08 10.01
C LEU A 177 1.56 -10.07 10.60
N GLU A 178 0.88 -11.21 10.62
CA GLU A 178 -0.50 -11.33 11.13
C GLU A 178 -0.59 -11.10 12.65
N ARG A 179 0.55 -11.13 13.38
CA ARG A 179 0.60 -10.81 14.80
C ARG A 179 0.52 -9.31 15.08
N TYR A 180 1.07 -8.48 14.20
CA TYR A 180 1.23 -7.03 14.40
C TYR A 180 0.34 -6.17 13.49
N PHE A 181 -0.34 -6.78 12.53
CA PHE A 181 -1.24 -6.10 11.61
C PHE A 181 -2.63 -6.72 11.67
N LYS A 182 -3.66 -5.89 11.67
CA LYS A 182 -5.06 -6.32 11.65
C LYS A 182 -5.41 -7.15 10.42
N ASP A 183 -4.78 -6.83 9.28
CA ASP A 183 -5.08 -7.45 7.99
C ASP A 183 -3.80 -7.58 7.16
N VAL A 184 -3.55 -8.79 6.65
CA VAL A 184 -2.38 -9.11 5.84
C VAL A 184 -2.83 -9.82 4.57
N ILE A 185 -2.78 -9.11 3.45
CA ILE A 185 -3.26 -9.57 2.16
C ILE A 185 -2.07 -9.89 1.27
N TYR A 186 -2.04 -11.09 0.71
CA TYR A 186 -1.15 -11.40 -0.41
C TYR A 186 -1.71 -10.80 -1.70
N THR A 187 -0.90 -10.04 -2.42
CA THR A 187 -1.25 -9.49 -3.73
C THR A 187 -0.11 -9.69 -4.71
N LYS A 188 -0.47 -10.08 -5.94
CA LYS A 188 0.45 -10.09 -7.09
C LYS A 188 -0.08 -9.07 -8.09
N PRO A 189 0.60 -7.93 -8.30
CA PRO A 189 0.09 -6.91 -9.21
C PRO A 189 0.06 -7.45 -10.65
N CYS A 190 -0.98 -7.07 -11.41
CA CYS A 190 -1.10 -7.45 -12.82
C CYS A 190 0.07 -6.95 -13.68
N ALA A 191 0.77 -5.91 -13.22
CA ALA A 191 1.98 -5.38 -13.86
C ALA A 191 3.23 -6.25 -13.64
N SER A 192 3.20 -7.22 -12.73
CA SER A 192 4.31 -8.14 -12.51
C SER A 192 4.46 -9.09 -13.71
N ARG A 193 5.70 -9.29 -14.16
CA ARG A 193 5.98 -10.23 -15.26
C ARG A 193 5.51 -11.63 -14.87
N GLN A 194 4.91 -12.34 -15.81
CA GLN A 194 4.34 -13.68 -15.56
C GLN A 194 5.40 -14.67 -15.03
N GLU A 195 6.66 -14.48 -15.43
CA GLU A 195 7.82 -15.27 -15.02
C GLU A 195 8.41 -14.86 -13.66
N SER A 196 8.07 -13.66 -13.16
CA SER A 196 8.57 -13.21 -11.85
C SER A 196 7.84 -13.94 -10.72
N LYS A 197 8.62 -14.50 -9.79
CA LYS A 197 8.12 -15.11 -8.54
C LYS A 197 7.92 -14.08 -7.43
N GLU A 198 7.79 -12.80 -7.77
CA GLU A 198 7.52 -11.75 -6.79
C GLU A 198 6.05 -11.73 -6.38
N GLY A 199 5.82 -11.35 -5.13
CA GLY A 199 4.52 -11.03 -4.56
C GLY A 199 4.68 -9.93 -3.53
N TYR A 200 3.56 -9.40 -3.07
CA TYR A 200 3.53 -8.37 -2.03
C TYR A 200 2.61 -8.79 -0.89
N PHE A 201 3.02 -8.49 0.33
CA PHE A 201 2.13 -8.47 1.48
C PHE A 201 1.68 -7.04 1.73
N LEU A 202 0.38 -6.80 1.62
CA LEU A 202 -0.26 -5.57 2.07
C LEU A 202 -0.71 -5.77 3.52
N CYS A 203 0.05 -5.19 4.45
CA CYS A 203 -0.17 -5.24 5.88
C CYS A 203 -0.82 -3.92 6.34
N ARG A 204 -1.98 -4.00 6.98
CA ARG A 204 -2.77 -2.83 7.39
C ARG A 204 -3.19 -2.92 8.84
N GLY A 205 -3.29 -1.76 9.50
CA GLY A 205 -3.72 -1.69 10.89
C GLY A 205 -2.59 -2.10 11.83
N PHE A 206 -1.46 -1.42 11.77
CA PHE A 206 -0.30 -1.71 12.62
C PHE A 206 -0.65 -1.52 14.11
N SER A 207 -0.39 -2.55 14.91
CA SER A 207 -0.50 -2.53 16.37
C SER A 207 0.60 -3.38 16.99
N PRO A 208 1.57 -2.77 17.70
CA PRO A 208 2.60 -3.52 18.43
C PRO A 208 2.00 -4.24 19.65
N ARG A 209 0.79 -3.86 20.09
CA ARG A 209 -0.02 -4.64 21.02
C ARG A 209 -0.74 -5.71 20.22
N GLU A 210 -0.46 -6.98 20.50
CA GLU A 210 -1.06 -8.12 19.79
C GLU A 210 -2.57 -7.95 19.62
N PHE A 211 -3.06 -8.15 18.40
CA PHE A 211 -4.47 -8.44 18.18
C PHE A 211 -4.72 -9.84 18.73
N ARG A 212 -5.32 -9.93 19.92
CA ARG A 212 -5.88 -11.17 20.46
C ARG A 212 -7.25 -11.45 19.86
#